data_AF-A0A7C1K3T6-F1
#
_entry.id   AF-A0A7C1K3T6-F1
#
_cell.length_a   1.000
_cell.length_b   1.000
_cell.length_c   1.000
_cell.angle_alpha   90.00
_cell.angle_beta   90.00
_cell.angle_gamma   90.00
#
_symmetry.space_group_name_H-M   'P 1'
#
loop_
_entity.id
_entity.type
_entity.pdbx_description
1 polymer ?
#
loop_
_entity_poly.entity_id
_entity_poly.type
_entity_poly.pdbx_seq_one_letter_code
_entity_poly.pdbx_strand_id
1 'polypeptide(L)'
;MVLCSPRAIAGKALARSVCGGLVLALFFVLVLPSPAGAVLGGPDRVYFPQTGHTLAYGFLEFWLRNGDIPIFGYPLSEELSEQGTTVQYFERAVFEWHPEAPTEWRVQLRRLGVEATSGRSDRAFLPAEPVDNAACQYFVETRHNLCHGFRWFWERFGGVRIFGYPISEELTEDGLTVQYFERARLEWHPEQRGTAGEIQVTRLGEWAARRISGERAPLAQPPDVPVYTPELFPRVPNLVRTPPAGAPVGEAKWIEVDLSDQVLRAWEYDRLVFWTLVSTGLPQYPTPTGTFRVYVKLRYERMRGGTPGIDYYDLPNVPHTMYFYLGYALHGAYWHNNFGHPMSHGCVNLPLDAAAWLYDWTPVGTVVWIHP
;
A
#
# COMPACT_ATOMS: atom_id res chain seq x y z
N MET A 1 44.52 -69.63 -13.07
CA MET A 1 43.84 -70.92 -13.30
C MET A 1 42.56 -70.60 -14.06
N VAL A 2 42.38 -71.23 -15.24
CA VAL A 2 41.23 -71.07 -16.18
C VAL A 2 41.22 -69.70 -16.89
N LEU A 3 41.75 -69.46 -18.10
CA LEU A 3 41.68 -70.12 -19.42
C LEU A 3 40.25 -70.34 -19.94
N CYS A 4 39.80 -69.50 -20.88
CA CYS A 4 39.17 -69.99 -22.11
C CYS A 4 39.22 -68.94 -23.23
N SER A 5 39.39 -69.46 -24.45
CA SER A 5 39.91 -68.82 -25.66
C SER A 5 38.79 -68.74 -26.73
N PRO A 6 39.05 -68.76 -28.05
CA PRO A 6 38.93 -67.63 -28.97
C PRO A 6 37.81 -67.85 -30.04
N ARG A 7 37.58 -66.88 -30.93
CA ARG A 7 37.48 -67.13 -32.39
C ARG A 7 37.26 -65.84 -33.20
N ALA A 8 38.11 -65.72 -34.22
CA ALA A 8 37.96 -64.85 -35.37
C ALA A 8 36.83 -65.33 -36.29
N ILE A 9 36.29 -64.44 -37.13
CA ILE A 9 36.00 -64.66 -38.57
C ILE A 9 35.83 -63.29 -39.25
N ALA A 10 36.44 -63.19 -40.43
CA ALA A 10 36.48 -62.03 -41.31
C ALA A 10 35.16 -61.73 -42.02
N GLY A 11 34.94 -60.46 -42.38
CA GLY A 11 33.89 -60.04 -43.31
C GLY A 11 34.19 -58.64 -43.85
N LYS A 12 34.43 -58.55 -45.16
CA LYS A 12 34.82 -57.35 -45.90
C LYS A 12 33.66 -56.37 -46.10
N ALA A 13 34.05 -55.11 -46.30
CA ALA A 13 33.59 -54.18 -47.35
C ALA A 13 32.53 -53.10 -47.03
N LEU A 14 32.95 -51.89 -47.43
CA LEU A 14 32.24 -50.75 -47.98
C LEU A 14 31.53 -49.74 -47.05
N ALA A 15 32.23 -48.61 -46.89
CA ALA A 15 31.76 -47.26 -47.20
C ALA A 15 30.48 -46.74 -46.52
N ARG A 16 30.67 -45.78 -45.60
CA ARG A 16 30.09 -44.44 -45.73
C ARG A 16 30.79 -43.47 -44.78
N SER A 17 31.28 -42.38 -45.38
CA SER A 17 31.91 -41.25 -44.73
C SER A 17 30.84 -40.43 -43.98
N VAL A 18 31.06 -40.15 -42.69
CA VAL A 18 30.49 -38.97 -42.02
C VAL A 18 31.56 -38.37 -41.13
N CYS A 19 32.06 -37.22 -41.56
CA CYS A 19 32.98 -36.37 -40.83
C CYS A 19 32.19 -35.64 -39.73
N GLY A 20 32.47 -35.94 -38.46
CA GLY A 20 31.90 -35.23 -37.31
C GLY A 20 32.66 -33.93 -37.07
N GLY A 21 32.15 -32.82 -37.61
CA GLY A 21 32.62 -31.48 -37.30
C GLY A 21 32.09 -31.02 -35.94
N LEU A 22 32.99 -30.67 -35.03
CA LEU A 22 32.72 -30.07 -33.73
C LEU A 22 32.16 -28.65 -33.94
N VAL A 23 30.85 -28.45 -33.77
CA VAL A 23 30.25 -27.10 -33.76
C VAL A 23 30.29 -26.57 -32.32
N LEU A 24 31.20 -25.65 -32.05
CA LEU A 24 31.21 -24.82 -30.85
C LEU A 24 30.03 -23.83 -30.96
N ALA A 25 28.89 -24.16 -30.37
CA ALA A 25 27.76 -23.23 -30.29
C ALA A 25 28.06 -22.17 -29.21
N LEU A 26 28.54 -20.99 -29.62
CA LEU A 26 28.50 -19.79 -28.79
C LEU A 26 27.03 -19.41 -28.58
N PHE A 27 26.49 -19.68 -27.40
CA PHE A 27 25.23 -19.09 -26.94
C PHE A 27 25.47 -17.61 -26.63
N PHE A 28 25.23 -16.74 -27.60
CA PHE A 28 24.92 -15.35 -27.31
C PHE A 28 23.53 -15.32 -26.65
N VAL A 29 23.51 -15.28 -25.32
CA VAL A 29 22.29 -14.89 -24.60
C VAL A 29 22.11 -13.40 -24.87
N LEU A 30 21.30 -13.07 -25.87
CA LEU A 30 20.68 -11.76 -25.97
C LEU A 30 19.81 -11.58 -24.72
N VAL A 31 20.38 -10.97 -23.68
CA VAL A 31 19.59 -10.36 -22.62
C VAL A 31 18.91 -9.16 -23.26
N LEU A 32 17.73 -9.38 -23.84
CA LEU A 32 16.82 -8.28 -24.12
C LEU A 32 16.55 -7.61 -22.76
N PRO A 33 16.79 -6.30 -22.60
CA PRO A 33 16.36 -5.63 -21.39
C PRO A 33 14.86 -5.91 -21.26
N SER A 34 14.46 -6.53 -20.15
CA SER A 34 13.04 -6.54 -19.80
C SER A 34 12.58 -5.09 -19.87
N PRO A 35 11.47 -4.78 -20.56
CA PRO A 35 10.92 -3.44 -20.47
C PRO A 35 10.80 -3.13 -18.99
N ALA A 36 11.36 -2.00 -18.55
CA ALA A 36 11.25 -1.53 -17.18
C ALA A 36 9.81 -1.80 -16.73
N GLY A 37 9.66 -2.71 -15.77
CA GLY A 37 8.37 -3.36 -15.51
C GLY A 37 7.29 -2.31 -15.34
N ALA A 38 6.18 -2.47 -16.07
CA ALA A 38 4.97 -1.68 -15.92
C ALA A 38 4.70 -1.41 -14.43
N VAL A 39 4.56 -0.14 -14.05
CA VAL A 39 4.19 0.26 -12.70
C VAL A 39 2.89 -0.48 -12.37
N LEU A 40 2.96 -1.47 -11.49
CA LEU A 40 1.79 -2.15 -10.94
C LEU A 40 0.83 -2.74 -12.00
N GLY A 41 1.36 -3.14 -13.16
CA GLY A 41 0.58 -3.72 -14.25
C GLY A 41 -0.22 -2.72 -15.09
N GLY A 42 -0.02 -1.41 -14.90
CA GLY A 42 -0.62 -0.32 -15.70
C GLY A 42 0.40 0.45 -16.56
N PRO A 43 -0.02 1.53 -17.24
CA PRO A 43 0.88 2.39 -18.00
C PRO A 43 1.90 3.09 -17.08
N ASP A 44 3.07 3.44 -17.62
CA ASP A 44 4.12 4.18 -16.91
C ASP A 44 3.85 5.68 -16.81
N ARG A 45 2.81 6.17 -17.50
CA ARG A 45 2.38 7.56 -17.52
C ARG A 45 0.87 7.66 -17.70
N VAL A 46 0.27 8.63 -17.03
CA VAL A 46 -1.16 8.99 -17.17
C VAL A 46 -1.34 10.50 -17.24
N TYR A 47 -2.48 10.93 -17.80
CA TYR A 47 -2.87 12.32 -17.92
C TYR A 47 -4.11 12.63 -17.07
N PHE A 48 -4.11 13.80 -16.42
CA PHE A 48 -5.20 14.29 -15.59
C PHE A 48 -5.88 15.49 -16.26
N PRO A 49 -7.02 15.31 -16.95
CA PRO A 49 -7.73 16.40 -17.62
C PRO A 49 -8.24 17.48 -16.65
N GLN A 50 -8.37 17.16 -15.36
CA GLN A 50 -8.81 18.08 -14.31
C GLN A 50 -7.85 19.26 -14.14
N THR A 51 -6.54 19.04 -14.35
CA THR A 51 -5.50 20.05 -14.18
C THR A 51 -4.65 20.25 -15.44
N GLY A 52 -4.76 19.35 -16.42
CA GLY A 52 -3.99 19.37 -17.65
C GLY A 52 -2.53 18.94 -17.46
N HIS A 53 -2.27 18.00 -16.55
CA HIS A 53 -0.91 17.56 -16.24
C HIS A 53 -0.73 16.04 -16.31
N THR A 54 0.49 15.60 -16.58
CA THR A 54 0.84 14.17 -16.57
C THR A 54 1.53 13.76 -15.27
N LEU A 55 1.48 12.46 -14.97
CA LEU A 55 2.21 11.84 -13.87
C LEU A 55 2.85 10.56 -14.39
N ALA A 56 4.13 10.35 -14.09
CA ALA A 56 4.89 9.26 -14.68
C ALA A 56 5.81 8.53 -13.69
N TYR A 57 6.22 7.33 -14.07
CA TYR A 57 7.31 6.55 -13.47
C TYR A 57 7.25 6.46 -11.94
N GLY A 58 8.34 6.83 -11.26
CA GLY A 58 8.46 6.71 -9.80
C GLY A 58 7.47 7.59 -9.04
N PHE A 59 7.13 8.78 -9.56
CA PHE A 59 6.12 9.64 -8.95
C PHE A 59 4.71 9.06 -9.12
N LEU A 60 4.41 8.47 -10.29
CA LEU A 60 3.15 7.72 -10.49
C LEU A 60 3.06 6.53 -9.53
N GLU A 61 4.09 5.70 -9.46
CA GLU A 61 4.09 4.55 -8.55
C GLU A 61 3.89 4.97 -7.10
N PHE A 62 4.62 6.00 -6.65
CA PHE A 62 4.49 6.51 -5.30
C PHE A 62 3.09 7.07 -5.03
N TRP A 63 2.54 7.87 -5.95
CA TRP A 63 1.20 8.44 -5.84
C TRP A 63 0.13 7.34 -5.74
N LEU A 64 0.18 6.32 -6.62
CA LEU A 64 -0.76 5.20 -6.63
C LEU A 64 -0.73 4.43 -5.30
N ARG A 65 0.48 4.13 -4.78
CA ARG A 65 0.64 3.30 -3.58
C ARG A 65 0.33 4.00 -2.25
N ASN A 66 0.48 5.32 -2.19
CA ASN A 66 0.49 6.04 -0.91
C ASN A 66 -0.74 6.94 -0.67
N GLY A 67 -1.77 6.85 -1.52
CA GLY A 67 -3.06 7.48 -1.23
C GLY A 67 -3.58 8.47 -2.26
N ASP A 68 -3.04 8.44 -3.49
CA ASP A 68 -3.72 8.92 -4.69
C ASP A 68 -4.35 10.32 -4.57
N ILE A 69 -5.58 10.50 -5.05
CA ILE A 69 -6.28 11.80 -5.05
C ILE A 69 -6.57 12.29 -3.61
N PRO A 70 -7.07 11.46 -2.67
CA PRO A 70 -7.37 11.92 -1.32
C PRO A 70 -6.17 12.49 -0.56
N ILE A 71 -4.98 11.91 -0.73
CA ILE A 71 -3.78 12.29 0.03
C ILE A 71 -2.94 13.36 -0.69
N PHE A 72 -2.71 13.20 -2.00
CA PHE A 72 -1.85 14.11 -2.76
C PHE A 72 -2.62 15.08 -3.65
N GLY A 73 -3.83 14.70 -4.07
CA GLY A 73 -4.60 15.41 -5.08
C GLY A 73 -4.02 15.25 -6.49
N TYR A 74 -4.49 16.12 -7.39
CA TYR A 74 -4.06 16.12 -8.78
C TYR A 74 -2.67 16.75 -8.96
N PRO A 75 -1.88 16.34 -9.98
CA PRO A 75 -0.67 17.05 -10.35
C PRO A 75 -0.99 18.47 -10.82
N LEU A 76 -0.16 19.45 -10.44
CA LEU A 76 -0.27 20.88 -10.75
C LEU A 76 0.90 21.40 -11.61
N SER A 77 1.83 20.52 -11.96
CA SER A 77 2.95 20.78 -12.85
C SER A 77 3.35 19.47 -13.54
N GLU A 78 4.20 19.58 -14.55
CA GLU A 78 5.04 18.44 -14.95
C GLU A 78 6.19 18.26 -13.96
N GLU A 79 7.04 17.26 -14.19
CA GLU A 79 8.32 17.16 -13.50
C GLU A 79 9.23 18.36 -13.86
N LEU A 80 9.70 19.07 -12.84
CA LEU A 80 10.55 20.25 -12.93
C LEU A 80 11.91 19.94 -12.31
N SER A 81 12.92 20.75 -12.63
CA SER A 81 14.23 20.66 -11.98
C SER A 81 14.44 21.86 -11.06
N GLU A 82 14.43 21.62 -9.75
CA GLU A 82 14.72 22.63 -8.73
C GLU A 82 16.07 22.33 -8.08
N GLN A 83 17.07 23.19 -8.33
CA GLN A 83 18.42 23.06 -7.77
C GLN A 83 19.06 21.67 -7.99
N GLY A 84 18.76 21.04 -9.14
CA GLY A 84 19.26 19.70 -9.49
C GLY A 84 18.42 18.54 -8.93
N THR A 85 17.35 18.83 -8.18
CA THR A 85 16.38 17.84 -7.72
C THR A 85 15.19 17.82 -8.68
N THR A 86 14.77 16.63 -9.14
CA THR A 86 13.52 16.51 -9.90
C THR A 86 12.36 16.60 -8.92
N VAL A 87 11.43 17.53 -9.18
CA VAL A 87 10.27 17.77 -8.33
C VAL A 87 8.98 17.79 -9.14
N GLN A 88 7.85 17.49 -8.51
CA GLN A 88 6.54 17.70 -9.12
C GLN A 88 5.55 18.20 -8.07
N TYR A 89 4.78 19.22 -8.44
CA TYR A 89 3.77 19.82 -7.58
C TYR A 89 2.44 19.09 -7.72
N PHE A 90 1.77 18.85 -6.60
CA PHE A 90 0.42 18.33 -6.51
C PHE A 90 -0.43 19.31 -5.70
N GLU A 91 -1.74 19.10 -5.65
CA GLU A 91 -2.62 19.97 -4.86
C GLU A 91 -2.24 19.99 -3.37
N ARG A 92 -1.80 18.86 -2.81
CA ARG A 92 -1.57 18.71 -1.36
C ARG A 92 -0.11 18.48 -0.98
N ALA A 93 0.76 18.19 -1.94
CA ALA A 93 2.16 17.86 -1.68
C ALA A 93 3.10 18.34 -2.80
N VAL A 94 4.41 18.31 -2.53
CA VAL A 94 5.46 18.40 -3.55
C VAL A 94 6.33 17.15 -3.43
N PHE A 95 6.48 16.42 -4.52
CA PHE A 95 7.32 15.22 -4.57
C PHE A 95 8.72 15.62 -4.99
N GLU A 96 9.72 14.99 -4.38
CA GLU A 96 11.14 15.21 -4.63
C GLU A 96 11.81 13.86 -4.90
N TRP A 97 12.61 13.80 -5.98
CA TRP A 97 13.33 12.60 -6.38
C TRP A 97 14.77 12.60 -5.86
N HIS A 98 15.10 11.57 -5.10
CA HIS A 98 16.38 11.34 -4.42
C HIS A 98 16.97 10.00 -4.89
N PRO A 99 17.67 9.95 -6.04
CA PRO A 99 18.18 8.70 -6.62
C PRO A 99 19.21 7.98 -5.73
N GLU A 100 19.88 8.72 -4.84
CA GLU A 100 20.84 8.22 -3.87
C GLU A 100 20.21 7.45 -2.70
N ALA A 101 18.91 7.64 -2.46
CA ALA A 101 18.19 6.94 -1.40
C ALA A 101 17.91 5.48 -1.78
N PRO A 102 17.68 4.59 -0.78
CA PRO A 102 17.14 3.26 -1.03
C PRO A 102 15.86 3.34 -1.87
N THR A 103 15.59 2.32 -2.67
CA THR A 103 14.51 2.32 -3.69
C THR A 103 13.18 2.81 -3.14
N GLU A 104 12.80 2.36 -1.95
CA GLU A 104 11.54 2.73 -1.29
C GLU A 104 11.51 4.17 -0.73
N TRP A 105 12.66 4.84 -0.63
CA TRP A 105 12.80 6.22 -0.12
C TRP A 105 13.23 7.23 -1.19
N ARG A 106 13.26 6.83 -2.48
CA ARG A 106 13.64 7.73 -3.57
C ARG A 106 12.64 8.83 -3.84
N VAL A 107 11.36 8.61 -3.55
CA VAL A 107 10.38 9.69 -3.55
C VAL A 107 10.20 10.15 -2.11
N GLN A 108 10.54 11.41 -1.88
CA GLN A 108 10.33 12.09 -0.61
C GLN A 108 9.37 13.25 -0.81
N LEU A 109 8.70 13.65 0.27
CA LEU A 109 7.78 14.78 0.23
C LEU A 109 8.43 15.98 0.90
N ARG A 110 8.36 17.12 0.22
CA ARG A 110 8.80 18.42 0.74
C ARG A 110 8.11 18.70 2.07
N ARG A 111 8.84 19.33 3.00
CA ARG A 111 8.35 19.67 4.34
C ARG A 111 7.47 20.93 4.32
N LEU A 112 6.39 20.89 3.54
CA LEU A 112 5.51 22.03 3.31
C LEU A 112 4.84 22.56 4.59
N GLY A 113 4.60 21.70 5.58
CA GLY A 113 4.05 22.15 6.85
C GLY A 113 5.05 22.98 7.65
N VAL A 114 6.33 22.61 7.64
CA VAL A 114 7.42 23.43 8.20
C VAL A 114 7.55 24.77 7.47
N GLU A 115 7.49 24.75 6.14
CA GLU A 115 7.58 25.97 5.33
C GLU A 115 6.39 26.91 5.58
N ALA A 116 5.17 26.37 5.61
CA ALA A 116 3.94 27.14 5.82
C ALA A 116 3.83 27.74 7.22
N THR A 117 4.53 27.16 8.20
CA THR A 117 4.52 27.59 9.60
C THR A 117 5.79 28.31 10.01
N SER A 118 6.70 28.58 9.07
CA SER A 118 7.93 29.31 9.32
C SER A 118 7.63 30.67 9.98
N GLY A 119 8.20 30.90 11.15
CA GLY A 119 8.01 32.13 11.94
C GLY A 119 6.74 32.15 12.80
N ARG A 120 5.92 31.10 12.81
CA ARG A 120 4.80 30.97 13.77
C ARG A 120 5.36 30.78 15.18
N SER A 121 4.74 31.45 16.15
CA SER A 121 5.11 31.37 17.58
C SER A 121 3.89 31.22 18.48
N ASP A 122 2.74 30.85 17.92
CA ASP A 122 1.52 30.62 18.70
C ASP A 122 1.71 29.43 19.63
N ARG A 123 0.93 29.38 20.72
CA ARG A 123 1.03 28.34 21.75
C ARG A 123 1.02 26.92 21.18
N ALA A 124 0.26 26.67 20.11
CA ALA A 124 0.16 25.35 19.47
C ALA A 124 1.49 24.86 18.89
N PHE A 125 2.41 25.75 18.49
CA PHE A 125 3.71 25.40 17.91
C PHE A 125 4.84 25.33 18.95
N LEU A 126 4.53 25.57 20.23
CA LEU A 126 5.49 25.41 21.32
C LEU A 126 5.45 23.96 21.84
N PRO A 127 6.57 23.45 22.39
CA PRO A 127 6.60 22.12 22.99
C PRO A 127 5.45 21.91 23.98
N ALA A 128 4.75 20.79 23.84
CA ALA A 128 3.66 20.40 24.72
C ALA A 128 4.12 19.33 25.72
N GLU A 129 3.43 19.25 26.85
CA GLU A 129 3.60 18.13 27.77
C GLU A 129 2.92 16.87 27.21
N PRO A 130 3.45 15.67 27.48
CA PRO A 130 2.82 14.43 27.06
C PRO A 130 1.40 14.29 27.65
N VAL A 131 0.44 13.95 26.79
CA VAL A 131 -0.92 13.61 27.22
C VAL A 131 -0.98 12.12 27.55
N ASP A 132 -1.19 11.80 28.83
CA ASP A 132 -1.37 10.42 29.30
C ASP A 132 -2.78 9.90 28.99
N ASN A 133 -2.99 9.52 27.72
CA ASN A 133 -4.25 9.00 27.22
C ASN A 133 -3.99 8.00 26.09
N ALA A 134 -4.63 6.83 26.13
CA ALA A 134 -4.53 5.80 25.08
C ALA A 134 -4.98 6.29 23.69
N ALA A 135 -5.81 7.34 23.61
CA ALA A 135 -6.23 7.98 22.37
C ALA A 135 -5.19 8.94 21.78
N CYS A 136 -4.10 9.21 22.50
CA CYS A 136 -3.04 10.13 22.10
C CYS A 136 -1.70 9.40 21.97
N GLN A 137 -0.84 9.92 21.10
CA GLN A 137 0.54 9.55 20.99
C GLN A 137 1.39 10.80 21.11
N TYR A 138 2.36 10.78 22.04
CA TYR A 138 3.34 11.85 22.18
C TYR A 138 4.60 11.52 21.36
N PHE A 139 5.07 12.47 20.57
CA PHE A 139 6.27 12.35 19.76
C PHE A 139 7.41 13.13 20.41
N VAL A 140 8.43 12.43 20.89
CA VAL A 140 9.58 13.03 21.58
C VAL A 140 10.45 13.84 20.63
N GLU A 141 10.43 13.49 19.35
CA GLU A 141 11.21 14.11 18.27
C GLU A 141 10.84 15.58 18.07
N THR A 142 9.55 15.90 18.16
CA THR A 142 9.02 17.24 17.96
C THR A 142 8.41 17.85 19.22
N ARG A 143 8.18 17.02 20.27
CA ARG A 143 7.54 17.38 21.53
C ARG A 143 6.08 17.81 21.36
N HIS A 144 5.34 17.05 20.57
CA HIS A 144 3.94 17.29 20.27
C HIS A 144 3.07 16.05 20.42
N ASN A 145 1.80 16.26 20.75
CA ASN A 145 0.81 15.20 20.85
C ASN A 145 0.01 15.08 19.55
N LEU A 146 -0.37 13.86 19.22
CA LEU A 146 -1.29 13.55 18.14
C LEU A 146 -2.42 12.69 18.69
N CYS A 147 -3.64 13.18 18.59
CA CYS A 147 -4.78 12.58 19.27
C CYS A 147 -5.94 12.25 18.32
N HIS A 148 -6.84 11.37 18.78
CA HIS A 148 -8.17 11.16 18.21
C HIS A 148 -8.18 10.93 16.69
N GLY A 149 -9.01 11.70 15.96
CA GLY A 149 -9.22 11.53 14.52
C GLY A 149 -7.96 11.77 13.71
N PHE A 150 -7.18 12.81 14.04
CA PHE A 150 -5.93 13.07 13.33
C PHE A 150 -4.89 11.99 13.54
N ARG A 151 -4.79 11.43 14.76
CA ARG A 151 -3.95 10.26 15.00
C ARG A 151 -4.35 9.09 14.13
N TRP A 152 -5.63 8.76 14.13
CA TRP A 152 -6.15 7.66 13.34
C TRP A 152 -5.88 7.85 11.84
N PHE A 153 -6.12 9.05 11.31
CA PHE A 153 -5.90 9.38 9.91
C PHE A 153 -4.40 9.30 9.57
N TRP A 154 -3.55 9.86 10.42
CA TRP A 154 -2.11 9.84 10.26
C TRP A 154 -1.56 8.41 10.25
N GLU A 155 -1.91 7.58 11.25
CA GLU A 155 -1.45 6.19 11.35
C GLU A 155 -1.86 5.39 10.11
N ARG A 156 -3.08 5.62 9.62
CA ARG A 156 -3.67 4.87 8.53
C ARG A 156 -3.19 5.26 7.13
N PHE A 157 -3.04 6.55 6.88
CA PHE A 157 -2.86 7.05 5.51
C PHE A 157 -1.43 7.43 5.15
N GLY A 158 -0.49 7.40 6.11
CA GLY A 158 0.91 7.46 5.71
C GLY A 158 1.95 7.78 6.76
N GLY A 159 1.55 8.01 8.01
CA GLY A 159 2.43 8.14 9.15
C GLY A 159 3.56 9.15 8.93
N VAL A 160 4.74 8.83 9.46
CA VAL A 160 5.94 9.67 9.32
C VAL A 160 6.35 9.81 7.85
N ARG A 161 6.17 8.77 7.04
CA ARG A 161 6.61 8.76 5.64
C ARG A 161 5.88 9.82 4.81
N ILE A 162 4.58 9.97 5.00
CA ILE A 162 3.75 10.88 4.20
C ILE A 162 3.55 12.22 4.90
N PHE A 163 3.16 12.23 6.16
CA PHE A 163 2.84 13.48 6.86
C PHE A 163 4.04 14.03 7.65
N GLY A 164 4.97 13.16 8.06
CA GLY A 164 6.01 13.51 9.03
C GLY A 164 5.47 13.59 10.45
N TYR A 165 6.31 14.02 11.38
CA TYR A 165 5.90 14.19 12.77
C TYR A 165 4.94 15.40 12.94
N PRO A 166 4.04 15.38 13.94
CA PRO A 166 3.28 16.58 14.30
C PRO A 166 4.25 17.69 14.74
N ILE A 167 4.03 18.92 14.27
CA ILE A 167 4.82 20.11 14.62
C ILE A 167 3.99 21.18 15.32
N SER A 168 2.72 20.87 15.60
CA SER A 168 1.84 21.66 16.43
C SER A 168 0.91 20.75 17.22
N GLU A 169 0.33 21.27 18.30
CA GLU A 169 -0.92 20.75 18.84
C GLU A 169 -2.09 21.08 17.91
N GLU A 170 -3.26 20.48 18.15
CA GLU A 170 -4.50 20.88 17.49
C GLU A 170 -4.83 22.35 17.81
N LEU A 171 -5.22 23.09 16.77
CA LEU A 171 -5.60 24.50 16.87
C LEU A 171 -6.80 24.80 15.98
N THR A 172 -7.47 25.92 16.24
CA THR A 172 -8.56 26.41 15.39
C THR A 172 -8.04 27.45 14.41
N GLU A 173 -8.26 27.25 13.11
CA GLU A 173 -7.87 28.16 12.04
C GLU A 173 -8.97 28.14 10.96
N ASP A 174 -9.40 29.31 10.51
CA ASP A 174 -10.50 29.47 9.53
C ASP A 174 -11.80 28.72 9.87
N GLY A 175 -12.08 28.57 11.18
CA GLY A 175 -13.27 27.87 11.67
C GLY A 175 -13.15 26.35 11.69
N LEU A 176 -12.01 25.79 11.28
CA LEU A 176 -11.73 24.36 11.31
C LEU A 176 -10.79 24.02 12.45
N THR A 177 -10.92 22.81 13.01
CA THR A 177 -9.85 22.23 13.84
C THR A 177 -8.80 21.66 12.90
N VAL A 178 -7.55 22.03 13.12
CA VAL A 178 -6.42 21.66 12.25
C VAL A 178 -5.21 21.25 13.07
N GLN A 179 -4.30 20.51 12.45
CA GLN A 179 -2.99 20.22 13.03
C GLN A 179 -1.93 20.20 11.95
N TYR A 180 -0.76 20.78 12.24
CA TYR A 180 0.37 20.82 11.33
C TYR A 180 1.33 19.66 11.60
N PHE A 181 1.85 19.10 10.52
CA PHE A 181 2.87 18.07 10.48
C PHE A 181 4.04 18.58 9.65
N GLU A 182 5.16 17.88 9.63
CA GLU A 182 6.33 18.37 8.89
C GLU A 182 6.04 18.60 7.40
N ARG A 183 5.22 17.74 6.78
CA ARG A 183 4.95 17.74 5.33
C ARG A 183 3.53 18.15 4.96
N ALA A 184 2.63 18.26 5.94
CA ALA A 184 1.21 18.43 5.68
C ALA A 184 0.51 19.24 6.78
N ARG A 185 -0.73 19.60 6.52
CA ARG A 185 -1.69 20.09 7.51
C ARG A 185 -2.96 19.28 7.34
N LEU A 186 -3.50 18.76 8.43
CA LEU A 186 -4.77 18.05 8.44
C LEU A 186 -5.88 18.97 8.93
N GLU A 187 -7.06 18.83 8.35
CA GLU A 187 -8.26 19.59 8.67
C GLU A 187 -9.39 18.64 9.03
N TRP A 188 -10.10 18.94 10.10
CA TRP A 188 -11.32 18.22 10.47
C TRP A 188 -12.56 18.96 9.99
N HIS A 189 -13.39 18.25 9.24
CA HIS A 189 -14.59 18.72 8.55
C HIS A 189 -15.83 18.08 9.22
N PRO A 190 -16.40 18.71 10.26
CA PRO A 190 -17.44 18.10 11.09
C PRO A 190 -18.75 17.78 10.34
N GLU A 191 -19.04 18.52 9.27
CA GLU A 191 -20.19 18.28 8.39
C GLU A 191 -20.06 16.99 7.55
N GLN A 192 -18.84 16.44 7.46
CA GLN A 192 -18.53 15.20 6.75
C GLN A 192 -18.27 14.03 7.70
N ARG A 193 -18.64 14.15 8.98
CA ARG A 193 -18.41 13.14 10.02
C ARG A 193 -18.92 11.75 9.61
N GLY A 194 -18.07 10.73 9.80
CA GLY A 194 -18.34 9.34 9.43
C GLY A 194 -18.14 9.05 7.94
N THR A 195 -17.62 10.00 7.17
CA THR A 195 -17.28 9.80 5.75
C THR A 195 -15.76 9.88 5.53
N ALA A 196 -15.30 9.42 4.37
CA ALA A 196 -13.90 9.57 3.96
C ALA A 196 -13.41 11.02 3.86
N GLY A 197 -14.32 12.01 3.83
CA GLY A 197 -13.99 13.43 3.79
C GLY A 197 -13.98 14.13 5.15
N GLU A 198 -14.19 13.39 6.26
CA GLU A 198 -14.16 13.95 7.62
C GLU A 198 -12.81 14.56 7.97
N ILE A 199 -11.71 13.94 7.52
CA ILE A 199 -10.36 14.50 7.66
C ILE A 199 -9.77 14.66 6.27
N GLN A 200 -9.29 15.86 5.99
CA GLN A 200 -8.72 16.21 4.70
C GLN A 200 -7.30 16.76 4.87
N VAL A 201 -6.46 16.48 3.88
CA VAL A 201 -5.14 17.11 3.79
C VAL A 201 -5.31 18.46 3.09
N THR A 202 -4.86 19.52 3.75
CA THR A 202 -4.85 20.89 3.21
C THR A 202 -4.09 20.93 1.88
N ARG A 203 -4.52 21.79 0.96
CA ARG A 203 -3.87 22.02 -0.35
C ARG A 203 -2.57 22.84 -0.24
N LEU A 204 -1.64 22.41 0.61
CA LEU A 204 -0.33 23.08 0.78
C LEU A 204 0.55 22.98 -0.47
N GLY A 205 0.35 21.95 -1.30
CA GLY A 205 1.04 21.83 -2.58
C GLY A 205 0.59 22.92 -3.57
N GLU A 206 -0.70 23.26 -3.60
CA GLU A 206 -1.20 24.41 -4.38
C GLU A 206 -0.62 25.74 -3.84
N TRP A 207 -0.58 25.89 -2.51
CA TRP A 207 0.09 27.04 -1.88
C TRP A 207 1.54 27.15 -2.35
N ALA A 208 2.31 26.06 -2.33
CA ALA A 208 3.70 26.03 -2.79
C ALA A 208 3.81 26.36 -4.28
N ALA A 209 2.97 25.72 -5.11
CA ALA A 209 2.93 25.89 -6.56
C ALA A 209 2.70 27.36 -6.96
N ARG A 210 1.91 28.14 -6.21
CA ARG A 210 1.68 29.57 -6.50
C ARG A 210 2.95 30.43 -6.47
N ARG A 211 4.05 29.95 -5.87
CA ARG A 211 5.33 30.67 -5.76
C ARG A 211 6.29 30.39 -6.92
N ILE A 212 6.01 29.40 -7.76
CA ILE A 212 6.81 29.13 -8.96
C ILE A 212 6.16 29.78 -10.20
N SER A 213 6.99 30.41 -11.04
CA SER A 213 6.55 31.18 -12.22
C SER A 213 6.65 30.36 -13.52
N GLY A 214 5.59 30.34 -14.33
CA GLY A 214 5.64 29.88 -15.73
C GLY A 214 5.64 28.37 -15.96
N GLU A 215 6.01 27.55 -14.96
CA GLU A 215 6.20 26.10 -15.09
C GLU A 215 4.95 25.26 -14.72
N ARG A 216 3.77 25.89 -14.72
CA ARG A 216 2.47 25.28 -14.36
C ARG A 216 1.42 25.40 -15.45
N ALA A 217 1.85 25.67 -16.68
CA ALA A 217 0.91 25.77 -17.80
C ALA A 217 0.30 24.39 -18.07
N PRO A 218 -1.05 24.27 -18.15
CA PRO A 218 -1.70 23.03 -18.53
C PRO A 218 -1.20 22.58 -19.90
N LEU A 219 -0.92 21.30 -20.03
CA LEU A 219 -0.64 20.66 -21.30
C LEU A 219 -1.93 20.12 -21.92
N ALA A 220 -2.00 20.12 -23.25
CA ALA A 220 -2.97 19.27 -23.94
C ALA A 220 -2.61 17.79 -23.71
N GLN A 221 -3.61 16.92 -23.68
CA GLN A 221 -3.38 15.48 -23.54
C GLN A 221 -2.45 14.98 -24.65
N PRO A 222 -1.30 14.38 -24.32
CA PRO A 222 -0.46 13.74 -25.32
C PRO A 222 -1.17 12.52 -25.95
N PRO A 223 -1.06 12.29 -27.27
CA PRO A 223 -1.83 11.24 -27.98
C PRO A 223 -1.67 9.82 -27.42
N ASP A 224 -0.47 9.48 -26.92
CA ASP A 224 -0.14 8.14 -26.43
C ASP A 224 -0.23 8.02 -24.90
N VAL A 225 -0.78 9.03 -24.22
CA VAL A 225 -0.90 9.05 -22.76
C VAL A 225 -2.38 8.88 -22.36
N PRO A 226 -2.75 7.75 -21.73
CA PRO A 226 -4.12 7.52 -21.32
C PRO A 226 -4.54 8.48 -20.20
N VAL A 227 -5.82 8.84 -20.17
CA VAL A 227 -6.41 9.56 -19.03
C VAL A 227 -6.37 8.64 -17.82
N TYR A 228 -5.93 9.15 -16.66
CA TYR A 228 -5.93 8.39 -15.42
C TYR A 228 -7.35 7.89 -15.10
N THR A 229 -7.48 6.58 -14.98
CA THR A 229 -8.59 5.94 -14.30
C THR A 229 -8.04 4.84 -13.39
N PRO A 230 -8.67 4.58 -12.23
CA PRO A 230 -8.22 3.51 -11.31
C PRO A 230 -8.11 2.13 -11.99
N GLU A 231 -8.97 1.86 -12.97
CA GLU A 231 -9.04 0.57 -13.70
C GLU A 231 -7.78 0.28 -14.53
N LEU A 232 -6.99 1.30 -14.84
CA LEU A 232 -5.69 1.13 -15.50
C LEU A 232 -4.66 0.46 -14.58
N PHE A 233 -4.90 0.41 -13.27
CA PHE A 233 -3.95 -0.05 -12.26
C PHE A 233 -4.55 -1.14 -11.37
N PRO A 234 -4.89 -2.32 -11.93
CA PRO A 234 -5.64 -3.34 -11.22
C PRO A 234 -4.90 -3.94 -10.02
N ARG A 235 -3.57 -3.84 -9.98
CA ARG A 235 -2.74 -4.39 -8.88
C ARG A 235 -2.44 -3.38 -7.77
N VAL A 236 -3.18 -2.28 -7.72
CA VAL A 236 -2.99 -1.23 -6.71
C VAL A 236 -4.20 -1.27 -5.78
N PRO A 237 -4.08 -1.93 -4.61
CA PRO A 237 -5.27 -2.39 -3.92
C PRO A 237 -6.15 -1.29 -3.34
N ASN A 238 -5.56 -0.13 -3.03
CA ASN A 238 -6.23 1.08 -2.54
C ASN A 238 -7.02 1.83 -3.62
N LEU A 239 -6.83 1.51 -4.90
CA LEU A 239 -7.52 2.16 -6.01
C LEU A 239 -8.83 1.46 -6.41
N VAL A 240 -9.16 0.33 -5.79
CA VAL A 240 -10.44 -0.35 -6.05
C VAL A 240 -11.58 0.51 -5.47
N ARG A 241 -12.27 1.24 -6.36
CA ARG A 241 -13.38 2.15 -5.99
C ARG A 241 -14.75 1.52 -6.13
N THR A 242 -14.85 0.42 -6.87
CA THR A 242 -16.08 -0.31 -7.11
C THR A 242 -15.90 -1.76 -6.65
N PRO A 243 -16.93 -2.38 -6.08
CA PRO A 243 -16.89 -3.78 -5.72
C PRO A 243 -16.56 -4.67 -6.94
N PRO A 244 -15.72 -5.70 -6.79
CA PRO A 244 -15.48 -6.67 -7.86
C PRO A 244 -16.79 -7.36 -8.31
N ALA A 245 -16.80 -7.87 -9.54
CA ALA A 245 -17.95 -8.61 -10.05
C ALA A 245 -18.24 -9.85 -9.18
N GLY A 246 -19.50 -10.03 -8.78
CA GLY A 246 -19.92 -11.11 -7.88
C GLY A 246 -19.82 -10.76 -6.38
N ALA A 247 -19.34 -9.57 -6.03
CA ALA A 247 -19.34 -9.08 -4.66
C ALA A 247 -20.76 -9.02 -4.06
N PRO A 248 -20.91 -9.24 -2.74
CA PRO A 248 -22.19 -9.21 -2.04
C PRO A 248 -22.67 -7.76 -1.78
N VAL A 249 -22.81 -6.95 -2.84
CA VAL A 249 -23.18 -5.52 -2.76
C VAL A 249 -24.56 -5.24 -2.14
N GLY A 250 -25.39 -6.27 -1.98
CA GLY A 250 -26.66 -6.18 -1.24
C GLY A 250 -26.50 -6.13 0.29
N GLU A 251 -25.31 -6.41 0.81
CA GLU A 251 -25.02 -6.33 2.25
C GLU A 251 -24.65 -4.90 2.65
N ALA A 252 -25.21 -4.42 3.76
CA ALA A 252 -24.87 -3.09 4.28
C ALA A 252 -23.40 -2.98 4.71
N LYS A 253 -22.81 -4.09 5.18
CA LYS A 253 -21.38 -4.22 5.52
C LYS A 253 -20.85 -5.58 5.09
N TRP A 254 -19.72 -5.60 4.39
CA TRP A 254 -19.04 -6.84 4.01
C TRP A 254 -17.53 -6.65 3.89
N ILE A 255 -16.80 -7.75 4.03
CA ILE A 255 -15.35 -7.82 3.97
C ILE A 255 -14.98 -8.65 2.74
N GLU A 256 -14.10 -8.12 1.92
CA GLU A 256 -13.44 -8.80 0.82
C GLU A 256 -12.05 -9.24 1.26
N VAL A 257 -11.66 -10.46 0.92
CA VAL A 257 -10.27 -10.93 1.02
C VAL A 257 -9.86 -11.45 -0.35
N ASP A 258 -8.93 -10.74 -0.97
CA ASP A 258 -8.34 -11.05 -2.27
C ASP A 258 -7.04 -11.84 -2.04
N LEU A 259 -7.05 -13.11 -2.44
CA LEU A 259 -5.91 -14.02 -2.22
C LEU A 259 -4.76 -13.76 -3.20
N SER A 260 -5.01 -13.26 -4.42
CA SER A 260 -3.95 -12.95 -5.38
C SER A 260 -3.16 -11.71 -4.96
N ASP A 261 -3.86 -10.67 -4.52
CA ASP A 261 -3.25 -9.40 -4.14
C ASP A 261 -2.87 -9.35 -2.65
N GLN A 262 -3.26 -10.35 -1.86
CA GLN A 262 -3.03 -10.42 -0.40
C GLN A 262 -3.54 -9.17 0.31
N VAL A 263 -4.80 -8.82 0.01
CA VAL A 263 -5.46 -7.61 0.51
C VAL A 263 -6.78 -7.96 1.14
N LEU A 264 -7.13 -7.20 2.18
CA LEU A 264 -8.49 -7.12 2.69
C LEU A 264 -9.08 -5.75 2.38
N ARG A 265 -10.33 -5.73 1.92
CA ARG A 265 -11.13 -4.52 1.73
C ARG A 265 -12.42 -4.63 2.56
N ALA A 266 -12.82 -3.56 3.24
CA ALA A 266 -14.06 -3.47 3.97
C ALA A 266 -14.98 -2.46 3.29
N TRP A 267 -16.21 -2.86 3.07
CA TRP A 267 -17.18 -2.17 2.24
C TRP A 267 -18.45 -1.88 3.02
N GLU A 268 -19.00 -0.69 2.81
CA GLU A 268 -20.38 -0.35 3.18
C GLU A 268 -21.19 -0.21 1.90
N TYR A 269 -22.09 -1.15 1.62
CA TYR A 269 -22.75 -1.29 0.32
C TYR A 269 -21.73 -1.43 -0.82
N ASP A 270 -21.61 -0.42 -1.68
CA ASP A 270 -20.65 -0.32 -2.78
C ASP A 270 -19.48 0.62 -2.49
N ARG A 271 -19.41 1.18 -1.28
CA ARG A 271 -18.39 2.14 -0.86
C ARG A 271 -17.26 1.45 -0.11
N LEU A 272 -16.03 1.56 -0.63
CA LEU A 272 -14.84 1.16 0.10
C LEU A 272 -14.64 2.08 1.31
N VAL A 273 -14.63 1.50 2.52
CA VAL A 273 -14.39 2.24 3.78
C VAL A 273 -13.06 1.86 4.42
N PHE A 274 -12.52 0.69 4.11
CA PHE A 274 -11.22 0.23 4.61
C PHE A 274 -10.49 -0.69 3.66
N TRP A 275 -9.16 -0.64 3.69
CA TRP A 275 -8.33 -1.67 3.09
C TRP A 275 -7.04 -1.82 3.88
N THR A 276 -6.43 -3.00 3.82
CA THR A 276 -5.10 -3.28 4.37
C THR A 276 -4.46 -4.43 3.58
N LEU A 277 -3.13 -4.48 3.56
CA LEU A 277 -2.42 -5.71 3.23
C LEU A 277 -2.68 -6.76 4.32
N VAL A 278 -2.75 -8.03 3.92
CA VAL A 278 -2.92 -9.18 4.82
C VAL A 278 -1.91 -10.27 4.49
N SER A 279 -1.79 -11.26 5.37
CA SER A 279 -1.12 -12.53 5.04
C SER A 279 -2.09 -13.68 5.23
N THR A 280 -2.43 -14.36 4.15
CA THR A 280 -3.36 -15.50 4.18
C THR A 280 -2.60 -16.82 4.34
N GLY A 281 -3.33 -17.93 4.23
CA GLY A 281 -2.82 -19.29 4.38
C GLY A 281 -1.76 -19.65 3.35
N LEU A 282 -0.71 -20.33 3.80
CA LEU A 282 0.29 -20.95 2.93
C LEU A 282 -0.36 -22.01 2.02
N PRO A 283 0.26 -22.39 0.88
CA PRO A 283 -0.30 -23.41 -0.02
C PRO A 283 -0.68 -24.74 0.66
N GLN A 284 0.08 -25.13 1.67
CA GLN A 284 -0.17 -26.35 2.47
C GLN A 284 -1.28 -26.18 3.52
N TYR A 285 -1.67 -24.94 3.85
CA TYR A 285 -2.73 -24.56 4.79
C TYR A 285 -3.60 -23.46 4.18
N PRO A 286 -4.28 -23.73 3.05
CA PRO A 286 -4.91 -22.68 2.26
C PRO A 286 -6.05 -22.01 3.01
N THR A 287 -6.18 -20.69 2.85
CA THR A 287 -7.39 -19.98 3.26
C THR A 287 -8.54 -20.38 2.33
N PRO A 288 -9.71 -20.82 2.84
CA PRO A 288 -10.80 -21.28 2.01
C PRO A 288 -11.45 -20.11 1.26
N THR A 289 -11.75 -20.31 -0.02
CA THR A 289 -12.54 -19.37 -0.84
C THR A 289 -14.04 -19.59 -0.63
N GLY A 290 -14.83 -18.54 -0.82
CA GLY A 290 -16.29 -18.58 -0.70
C GLY A 290 -16.86 -17.39 0.06
N THR A 291 -18.16 -17.48 0.37
CA THR A 291 -18.89 -16.47 1.12
C THR A 291 -19.23 -17.02 2.50
N PHE A 292 -18.70 -16.36 3.53
CA PHE A 292 -18.83 -16.73 4.93
C PHE A 292 -19.45 -15.59 5.73
N ARG A 293 -19.65 -15.80 7.03
CA ARG A 293 -20.11 -14.75 7.95
C ARG A 293 -19.33 -14.82 9.25
N VAL A 294 -18.92 -13.67 9.77
CA VAL A 294 -18.35 -13.58 11.11
C VAL A 294 -19.38 -14.09 12.12
N TYR A 295 -19.07 -15.16 12.85
CA TYR A 295 -20.00 -15.76 13.81
C TYR A 295 -19.56 -15.57 15.27
N VAL A 296 -18.26 -15.36 15.52
CA VAL A 296 -17.71 -15.09 16.85
C VAL A 296 -16.64 -14.00 16.76
N LYS A 297 -16.61 -13.13 17.77
CA LYS A 297 -15.60 -12.08 17.96
C LYS A 297 -15.00 -12.16 19.35
N LEU A 298 -13.68 -12.24 19.44
CA LEU A 298 -12.93 -12.28 20.70
C LEU A 298 -11.85 -11.20 20.68
N ARG A 299 -11.83 -10.36 21.71
CA ARG A 299 -10.84 -9.27 21.79
C ARG A 299 -9.42 -9.81 21.94
N TYR A 300 -9.26 -10.92 22.67
CA TYR A 300 -8.01 -11.67 22.79
C TYR A 300 -8.31 -13.16 22.88
N GLU A 301 -7.48 -13.98 22.26
CA GLU A 301 -7.57 -15.44 22.36
C GLU A 301 -6.18 -16.09 22.32
N ARG A 302 -6.06 -17.26 22.94
CA ARG A 302 -4.88 -18.11 22.74
C ARG A 302 -5.13 -19.07 21.59
N MET A 303 -4.38 -18.92 20.50
CA MET A 303 -4.49 -19.82 19.34
C MET A 303 -3.37 -20.87 19.37
N ARG A 304 -3.76 -22.13 19.28
CA ARG A 304 -2.86 -23.29 19.26
C ARG A 304 -3.27 -24.24 18.15
N GLY A 305 -2.30 -24.77 17.43
CA GLY A 305 -2.55 -25.70 16.34
C GLY A 305 -1.26 -26.28 15.78
N GLY A 306 -1.40 -27.03 14.69
CA GLY A 306 -0.29 -27.74 14.07
C GLY A 306 0.10 -29.03 14.81
N THR A 307 1.02 -29.76 14.21
CA THR A 307 1.59 -31.02 14.69
C THR A 307 2.93 -30.76 15.38
N PRO A 308 3.13 -31.23 16.63
CA PRO A 308 4.40 -31.08 17.33
C PRO A 308 5.59 -31.53 16.50
N GLY A 309 6.59 -30.66 16.37
CA GLY A 309 7.81 -30.91 15.59
C GLY A 309 7.70 -30.70 14.08
N ILE A 310 6.54 -30.29 13.56
CA ILE A 310 6.32 -30.00 12.14
C ILE A 310 5.99 -28.51 11.96
N ASP A 311 4.85 -28.10 12.50
CA ASP A 311 4.21 -26.80 12.24
C ASP A 311 3.45 -26.28 13.47
N TYR A 312 3.74 -26.86 14.64
CA TYR A 312 3.09 -26.47 15.89
C TYR A 312 3.29 -25.00 16.22
N TYR A 313 2.21 -24.34 16.61
CA TYR A 313 2.23 -22.98 17.12
C TYR A 313 1.41 -22.85 18.40
N ASP A 314 1.84 -21.91 19.24
CA ASP A 314 1.16 -21.54 20.48
C ASP A 314 1.29 -20.02 20.67
N LEU A 315 0.24 -19.30 20.27
CA LEU A 315 0.19 -17.85 20.20
C LEU A 315 -0.73 -17.34 21.31
N PRO A 316 -0.19 -16.85 22.44
CA PRO A 316 -0.99 -16.24 23.49
C PRO A 316 -1.52 -14.87 23.06
N ASN A 317 -2.75 -14.54 23.46
CA ASN A 317 -3.34 -13.21 23.33
C ASN A 317 -3.36 -12.66 21.90
N VAL A 318 -3.64 -13.50 20.91
CA VAL A 318 -3.96 -13.08 19.54
C VAL A 318 -5.12 -12.08 19.62
N PRO A 319 -4.92 -10.81 19.18
CA PRO A 319 -5.90 -9.77 19.38
C PRO A 319 -6.91 -9.72 18.23
N HIS A 320 -8.11 -9.21 18.55
CA HIS A 320 -9.14 -8.83 17.57
C HIS A 320 -9.56 -9.98 16.64
N THR A 321 -9.72 -11.17 17.20
CA THR A 321 -10.09 -12.38 16.47
C THR A 321 -11.56 -12.36 16.05
N MET A 322 -11.81 -12.59 14.76
CA MET A 322 -13.13 -12.68 14.16
C MET A 322 -13.24 -13.98 13.36
N TYR A 323 -13.89 -15.00 13.93
CA TYR A 323 -14.08 -16.27 13.26
C TYR A 323 -15.17 -16.20 12.21
N PHE A 324 -14.91 -16.74 11.01
CA PHE A 324 -15.85 -16.74 9.89
C PHE A 324 -16.16 -18.15 9.35
N TYR A 325 -15.29 -19.14 9.57
CA TYR A 325 -15.51 -20.52 9.15
C TYR A 325 -14.72 -21.52 10.01
N LEU A 326 -15.39 -22.44 10.72
CA LEU A 326 -14.75 -23.49 11.55
C LEU A 326 -13.68 -22.95 12.54
N GLY A 327 -12.40 -23.05 12.20
CA GLY A 327 -11.28 -22.50 12.99
C GLY A 327 -10.56 -21.33 12.30
N TYR A 328 -11.07 -20.88 11.15
CA TYR A 328 -10.51 -19.80 10.34
C TYR A 328 -11.05 -18.45 10.82
N ALA A 329 -10.12 -17.52 11.06
CA ALA A 329 -10.41 -16.20 11.57
C ALA A 329 -9.63 -15.11 10.84
N LEU A 330 -10.14 -13.89 10.91
CA LEU A 330 -9.39 -12.66 10.71
C LEU A 330 -8.85 -12.23 12.07
N HIS A 331 -7.57 -11.89 12.20
CA HIS A 331 -7.02 -11.43 13.49
C HIS A 331 -5.74 -10.62 13.32
N GLY A 332 -5.33 -9.89 14.36
CA GLY A 332 -4.04 -9.22 14.40
C GLY A 332 -2.88 -10.21 14.54
N ALA A 333 -1.77 -9.98 13.84
CA ALA A 333 -0.58 -10.82 13.91
C ALA A 333 0.63 -10.03 14.43
N TYR A 334 0.95 -10.16 15.72
CA TYR A 334 2.09 -9.46 16.34
C TYR A 334 3.44 -10.13 16.06
N TRP A 335 3.46 -11.35 15.53
CA TRP A 335 4.67 -12.16 15.36
C TRP A 335 5.36 -11.96 14.01
N HIS A 336 4.75 -11.24 13.06
CA HIS A 336 5.38 -10.89 11.79
C HIS A 336 4.78 -9.61 11.20
N ASN A 337 5.52 -8.98 10.28
CA ASN A 337 5.05 -7.82 9.50
C ASN A 337 5.05 -8.08 7.98
N ASN A 338 5.10 -9.34 7.54
CA ASN A 338 5.22 -9.73 6.13
C ASN A 338 3.87 -9.69 5.36
N PHE A 339 3.09 -8.62 5.56
CA PHE A 339 1.78 -8.43 4.94
C PHE A 339 1.93 -8.16 3.43
N GLY A 340 1.01 -8.68 2.62
CA GLY A 340 1.13 -8.75 1.16
C GLY A 340 1.68 -10.10 0.66
N HIS A 341 1.95 -11.05 1.57
CA HIS A 341 2.44 -12.38 1.27
C HIS A 341 1.77 -13.44 2.17
N PRO A 342 1.49 -14.67 1.66
CA PRO A 342 0.96 -15.75 2.48
C PRO A 342 1.93 -16.18 3.59
N MET A 343 1.43 -16.35 4.82
CA MET A 343 2.25 -16.69 6.00
C MET A 343 1.54 -17.59 7.01
N SER A 344 0.22 -17.77 6.92
CA SER A 344 -0.57 -18.35 8.01
C SER A 344 -0.89 -19.84 7.83
N HIS A 345 -1.47 -20.45 8.86
CA HIS A 345 -2.08 -21.78 8.82
C HIS A 345 -3.56 -21.73 8.38
N GLY A 346 -3.91 -20.76 7.52
CA GLY A 346 -5.25 -20.61 6.95
C GLY A 346 -5.98 -19.34 7.39
N CYS A 347 -5.70 -18.82 8.59
CA CYS A 347 -6.27 -17.55 9.06
C CYS A 347 -5.83 -16.36 8.18
N VAL A 348 -6.55 -15.25 8.24
CA VAL A 348 -6.16 -14.00 7.59
C VAL A 348 -5.48 -13.13 8.64
N ASN A 349 -4.17 -12.93 8.49
CA ASN A 349 -3.37 -12.13 9.41
C ASN A 349 -3.40 -10.66 8.99
N LEU A 350 -3.73 -9.77 9.93
CA LEU A 350 -3.77 -8.32 9.73
C LEU A 350 -2.70 -7.61 10.57
N PRO A 351 -2.23 -6.42 10.14
CA PRO A 351 -1.57 -5.45 11.02
C PRO A 351 -2.43 -5.18 12.28
N LEU A 352 -1.79 -4.88 13.41
CA LEU A 352 -2.48 -4.79 14.70
C LEU A 352 -3.52 -3.66 14.76
N ASP A 353 -3.19 -2.51 14.18
CA ASP A 353 -4.06 -1.34 14.01
C ASP A 353 -5.22 -1.66 13.05
N ALA A 354 -4.93 -2.30 11.91
CA ALA A 354 -5.94 -2.74 10.96
C ALA A 354 -6.93 -3.73 11.59
N ALA A 355 -6.43 -4.69 12.37
CA ALA A 355 -7.25 -5.66 13.08
C ALA A 355 -8.16 -4.99 14.12
N ALA A 356 -7.63 -4.02 14.87
CA ALA A 356 -8.40 -3.27 15.85
C ALA A 356 -9.54 -2.48 15.18
N TRP A 357 -9.24 -1.75 14.11
CA TRP A 357 -10.25 -1.01 13.36
C TRP A 357 -11.32 -1.92 12.79
N LEU A 358 -10.92 -3.01 12.13
CA LEU A 358 -11.84 -3.95 11.50
C LEU A 358 -12.74 -4.59 12.56
N TYR A 359 -12.16 -4.99 13.68
CA TYR A 359 -12.92 -5.56 14.80
C TYR A 359 -13.99 -4.60 15.30
N ASP A 360 -13.68 -3.33 15.53
CA ASP A 360 -14.69 -2.38 16.00
C ASP A 360 -15.75 -2.08 14.93
N TRP A 361 -15.37 -2.06 13.65
CA TRP A 361 -16.28 -1.79 12.53
C TRP A 361 -17.21 -2.96 12.16
N THR A 362 -16.85 -4.20 12.48
CA THR A 362 -17.52 -5.44 12.03
C THR A 362 -18.52 -6.00 13.06
N PRO A 363 -19.85 -5.89 12.87
CA PRO A 363 -20.83 -6.67 13.64
C PRO A 363 -20.71 -8.18 13.42
N VAL A 364 -21.19 -8.98 14.39
CA VAL A 364 -21.43 -10.41 14.15
C VAL A 364 -22.50 -10.55 13.05
N GLY A 365 -22.27 -11.44 12.10
CA GLY A 365 -23.11 -11.66 10.92
C GLY A 365 -22.59 -10.98 9.64
N THR A 366 -21.62 -10.07 9.74
CA THR A 366 -20.98 -9.42 8.57
C THR A 366 -20.41 -10.47 7.63
N VAL A 367 -20.67 -10.29 6.33
CA VAL A 367 -20.19 -11.19 5.28
C VAL A 367 -18.68 -11.07 5.12
N VAL A 368 -18.01 -12.22 4.97
CA VAL A 368 -16.61 -12.33 4.56
C VAL A 368 -16.58 -13.08 3.23
N TRP A 369 -16.28 -12.36 2.16
CA TRP A 369 -16.17 -12.90 0.82
C TRP A 369 -14.71 -13.05 0.44
N ILE A 370 -14.27 -14.28 0.18
CA ILE A 370 -12.88 -14.64 -0.08
C ILE A 370 -12.77 -15.21 -1.48
N HIS A 371 -11.93 -14.62 -2.33
CA HIS A 371 -11.74 -15.06 -3.71
C HIS A 371 -10.27 -15.00 -4.14
N PRO A 372 -9.89 -15.74 -5.19
CA PRO A 372 -8.61 -15.58 -5.85
C PRO A 372 -8.41 -14.18 -6.39
#